data_AF-A0AAV8VZ16-F1
#
_entry.id   AF-A0AAV8VZ16-F1
#
_cell.length_a   1.000
_cell.length_b   1.000
_cell.length_c   1.000
_cell.angle_alpha   90.00
_cell.angle_beta   90.00
_cell.angle_gamma   90.00
#
_symmetry.space_group_name_H-M   'P 1'
#
loop_
_entity.id
_entity.type
_entity.pdbx_description
1 polymer ?
#
loop_
_entity_poly.entity_id
_entity_poly.type
_entity_poly.pdbx_seq_one_letter_code
_entity_poly.pdbx_strand_id
1 'polypeptide(L)'
;MSYSRWLRHHIFFLHTLQAILVDAVLFCLRKPPMMLKTNKKIDKFTRLLKCFSVREWTFESDNTGSVISNMSEDDKKLFPCDPGNLDWEKYMERLVIGYRLYLYKDPLDTLPQARKRLRR
;
A
#
# COMPACT_ATOMS: atom_id res chain seq x y z
N MET A 1 -28.89 -2.09 2.88
CA MET A 1 -28.60 -3.23 3.80
C MET A 1 -28.46 -4.61 3.10
N SER A 2 -28.53 -4.71 1.77
CA SER A 2 -28.51 -6.01 1.03
C SER A 2 -27.12 -6.47 0.55
N TYR A 3 -26.19 -5.53 0.30
CA TYR A 3 -24.86 -5.84 -0.27
C TYR A 3 -23.98 -6.78 0.58
N SER A 4 -24.16 -6.80 1.91
CA SER A 4 -23.29 -7.60 2.78
C SER A 4 -23.49 -9.12 2.64
N ARG A 5 -24.69 -9.59 2.26
CA ARG A 5 -24.95 -11.02 2.07
C ARG A 5 -24.34 -11.51 0.77
N TRP A 6 -24.52 -10.76 -0.32
CA TRP A 6 -23.98 -11.12 -1.64
C TRP A 6 -22.44 -11.16 -1.62
N LEU A 7 -21.81 -10.18 -0.99
CA LEU A 7 -20.35 -10.17 -0.78
C LEU A 7 -19.86 -11.39 0.00
N ARG A 8 -20.57 -11.81 1.06
CA ARG A 8 -20.19 -13.01 1.83
C ARG A 8 -20.27 -14.29 1.01
N HIS A 9 -21.31 -14.45 0.19
CA HIS A 9 -21.43 -15.61 -0.70
C HIS A 9 -20.32 -15.63 -1.75
N HIS A 10 -20.05 -14.48 -2.38
CA HIS A 10 -19.00 -14.35 -3.39
C HIS A 10 -17.60 -14.63 -2.81
N ILE A 11 -17.32 -14.14 -1.60
CA ILE A 11 -16.05 -14.41 -0.91
C ILE A 11 -15.92 -15.89 -0.54
N PHE A 12 -17.01 -16.55 -0.13
CA PHE A 12 -16.98 -17.97 0.19
C PHE A 12 -16.69 -18.83 -1.05
N PHE A 13 -17.45 -18.64 -2.14
CA PHE A 13 -17.30 -19.45 -3.36
C PHE A 13 -16.02 -19.13 -4.11
N LEU A 14 -15.65 -17.85 -4.21
CA LEU A 14 -14.39 -17.52 -4.83
C LEU A 14 -13.24 -17.84 -3.90
N HIS A 15 -13.10 -17.26 -2.70
CA HIS A 15 -11.85 -17.37 -1.94
C HIS A 15 -11.72 -18.60 -1.05
N THR A 16 -12.77 -18.99 -0.33
CA THR A 16 -12.67 -20.10 0.62
C THR A 16 -12.71 -21.45 -0.09
N LEU A 17 -13.68 -21.65 -0.98
CA LEU A 17 -13.82 -22.91 -1.72
C LEU A 17 -12.61 -23.15 -2.65
N GLN A 18 -12.14 -22.13 -3.38
CA GLN A 18 -10.94 -22.29 -4.20
C GLN A 18 -9.70 -22.65 -3.37
N ALA A 19 -9.54 -22.07 -2.17
CA ALA A 19 -8.40 -22.36 -1.31
C ALA A 19 -8.43 -23.80 -0.77
N ILE A 20 -9.63 -24.30 -0.42
CA ILE A 20 -9.81 -25.71 -0.02
C ILE A 20 -9.49 -26.64 -1.18
N LEU A 21 -9.99 -26.34 -2.39
CA LEU A 21 -9.72 -27.16 -3.58
C LEU A 21 -8.23 -27.19 -3.90
N VAL A 22 -7.54 -26.05 -3.88
CA VAL A 22 -6.09 -25.99 -4.13
C VAL A 22 -5.31 -26.75 -3.06
N ASP A 23 -5.65 -26.58 -1.78
CA ASP A 23 -4.98 -27.31 -0.70
C ASP A 23 -5.26 -28.83 -0.76
N ALA A 24 -6.45 -29.25 -1.20
CA ALA A 24 -6.77 -30.65 -1.45
C ALA A 24 -5.95 -31.23 -2.61
N VAL A 25 -5.81 -30.49 -3.72
CA VAL A 25 -4.94 -30.89 -4.84
C VAL A 25 -3.48 -30.97 -4.40
N LEU A 26 -2.98 -29.97 -3.65
CA LEU A 26 -1.61 -30.00 -3.10
C LEU A 26 -1.41 -31.20 -2.18
N PHE A 27 -2.38 -31.50 -1.32
CA PHE A 27 -2.35 -32.67 -0.45
C PHE A 27 -2.30 -33.98 -1.25
N CYS A 28 -3.11 -34.13 -2.29
CA CYS A 28 -3.06 -35.28 -3.21
C CYS A 28 -1.70 -35.41 -3.92
N LEU A 29 -1.06 -34.27 -4.22
CA LEU A 29 0.30 -34.20 -4.77
C LEU A 29 1.40 -34.34 -3.72
N ARG A 30 1.07 -34.67 -2.46
CA ARG A 30 1.99 -34.74 -1.29
C ARG A 30 2.78 -33.44 -1.05
N LYS A 31 2.25 -32.30 -1.50
CA LYS A 31 2.78 -30.97 -1.22
C LYS A 31 2.08 -30.37 0.00
N PRO A 32 2.76 -29.51 0.78
CA PRO A 32 2.15 -28.92 1.96
C PRO A 32 1.02 -27.96 1.56
N PRO A 33 -0.17 -28.05 2.19
CA PRO A 33 -1.25 -27.09 1.97
C PRO A 33 -0.85 -25.72 2.53
N MET A 34 -1.14 -24.67 1.76
CA MET A 34 -0.71 -23.29 2.04
C MET A 34 -1.84 -22.27 1.86
N MET A 35 -2.79 -22.50 0.96
CA MET A 35 -3.75 -21.48 0.53
C MET A 35 -4.69 -21.05 1.65
N LEU A 36 -5.17 -21.97 2.48
CA LEU A 36 -6.00 -21.63 3.64
C LEU A 36 -5.24 -20.78 4.67
N LYS A 37 -3.94 -21.04 4.87
CA LYS A 37 -3.08 -20.24 5.75
C LYS A 37 -2.89 -18.83 5.19
N THR A 38 -2.69 -18.71 3.89
CA THR A 38 -2.56 -17.43 3.18
C THR A 38 -3.85 -16.61 3.27
N ASN A 39 -5.02 -17.22 3.02
CA ASN A 39 -6.31 -16.53 3.16
C ASN A 39 -6.53 -15.99 4.59
N LYS A 40 -6.20 -16.77 5.62
CA LYS A 40 -6.28 -16.30 7.02
C LYS A 40 -5.37 -15.10 7.29
N LYS A 41 -4.16 -15.08 6.72
CA LYS A 41 -3.25 -13.94 6.83
C LYS A 41 -3.83 -12.71 6.14
N ILE A 42 -4.28 -12.86 4.89
CA ILE A 42 -4.90 -11.76 4.12
C ILE A 42 -6.07 -11.17 4.90
N ASP A 43 -6.99 -12.00 5.38
CA ASP A 43 -8.15 -11.55 6.15
C ASP A 43 -7.75 -10.81 7.46
N LYS A 44 -6.72 -11.29 8.15
CA LYS A 44 -6.15 -10.57 9.31
C LYS A 44 -5.60 -9.20 8.90
N PHE A 45 -4.78 -9.12 7.86
CA PHE A 45 -4.22 -7.85 7.38
C PHE A 45 -5.29 -6.88 6.90
N THR A 46 -6.28 -7.36 6.15
CA THR A 46 -7.41 -6.56 5.69
C THR A 46 -8.17 -5.96 6.86
N ARG A 47 -8.41 -6.72 7.94
CA ARG A 47 -9.03 -6.18 9.15
C ARG A 47 -8.19 -5.08 9.81
N LEU A 48 -6.89 -5.30 9.94
CA LEU A 48 -5.97 -4.33 10.55
C LEU A 48 -5.86 -3.04 9.71
N LEU A 49 -5.78 -3.18 8.39
CA LEU A 49 -5.61 -2.07 7.46
C LEU A 49 -6.92 -1.36 7.12
N LYS A 50 -8.09 -1.95 7.43
CA LYS A 50 -9.40 -1.39 7.06
C LYS A 50 -9.57 0.08 7.42
N CYS A 51 -9.09 0.49 8.61
CA CYS A 51 -9.19 1.87 9.06
C CYS A 51 -8.33 2.83 8.21
N PHE A 52 -7.18 2.36 7.73
CA PHE A 52 -6.23 3.16 6.96
C PHE A 52 -6.55 3.17 5.46
N SER A 53 -7.03 2.06 4.92
CA SER A 53 -7.23 1.89 3.47
C SER A 53 -8.61 2.29 2.95
N VAL A 54 -9.63 2.32 3.81
CA VAL A 54 -11.03 2.55 3.38
C VAL A 54 -11.61 3.85 3.93
N ARG A 55 -11.03 4.40 5.00
CA ARG A 55 -11.47 5.68 5.52
C ARG A 55 -10.77 6.79 4.77
N GLU A 56 -11.55 7.76 4.33
CA GLU A 56 -11.03 9.05 3.91
C GLU A 56 -10.66 9.85 5.16
N TRP A 57 -9.46 10.44 5.15
CA TRP A 57 -8.96 11.24 6.25
C TRP A 57 -8.88 12.69 5.78
N THR A 58 -9.78 13.52 6.28
CA THR A 58 -9.71 14.97 6.11
C THR A 58 -8.84 15.53 7.21
N PHE A 59 -7.65 16.02 6.85
CA PHE A 59 -6.77 16.70 7.79
C PHE A 59 -7.05 18.20 7.74
N GLU A 60 -7.63 18.73 8.82
CA GLU A 60 -7.77 20.18 9.01
C GLU A 60 -6.37 20.78 9.15
N SER A 61 -6.04 21.75 8.28
CA SER A 61 -4.70 22.35 8.20
C SER A 61 -4.74 23.88 8.13
N ASP A 62 -5.85 24.48 8.53
CA ASP A 62 -6.14 25.91 8.39
C ASP A 62 -5.08 26.78 9.07
N ASN A 63 -4.58 26.37 10.23
CA ASN A 63 -3.51 27.08 10.95
C ASN A 63 -2.20 27.09 10.14
N THR A 64 -1.83 25.94 9.56
CA THR A 64 -0.61 25.83 8.74
C THR A 64 -0.74 26.69 7.48
N GLY A 65 -1.90 26.64 6.82
CA GLY A 65 -2.21 27.49 5.68
C GLY A 65 -2.15 28.98 6.02
N SER A 66 -2.73 29.38 7.15
CA SER A 66 -2.69 30.76 7.66
C SER A 66 -1.26 31.23 7.90
N VAL A 67 -0.44 30.42 8.59
CA VAL A 67 0.97 30.74 8.83
C VAL A 67 1.72 30.94 7.50
N ILE A 68 1.56 30.03 6.54
CA ILE A 68 2.22 30.12 5.22
C ILE A 68 1.75 31.36 4.45
N SER A 69 0.45 31.69 4.49
CA SER A 69 -0.11 32.86 3.80
C SER A 69 0.39 34.19 4.37
N ASN A 70 0.70 34.24 5.66
CA ASN A 70 1.19 35.43 6.35
C ASN A 70 2.72 35.58 6.29
N MET A 71 3.45 34.60 5.75
CA MET A 71 4.90 34.71 5.56
C MET A 71 5.25 35.76 4.50
N SER A 72 6.33 36.49 4.73
CA SER A 72 6.95 37.33 3.71
C SER A 72 7.53 36.48 2.58
N GLU A 73 7.75 37.08 1.41
CA GLU A 73 8.37 36.37 0.28
C GLU A 73 9.80 35.90 0.59
N ASP A 74 10.51 36.60 1.47
CA ASP A 74 11.85 36.20 1.91
C ASP A 74 11.78 35.01 2.88
N ASP A 75 10.80 35.00 3.80
CA ASP A 75 10.57 33.86 4.69
C ASP A 75 10.16 32.61 3.93
N LYS A 76 9.31 32.74 2.89
CA LYS A 76 8.92 31.60 2.05
C LYS A 76 10.09 30.99 1.29
N LYS A 77 11.06 31.83 0.87
CA LYS A 77 12.30 31.35 0.24
C LYS A 77 13.22 30.66 1.25
N LEU A 78 13.31 31.19 2.47
CA LEU A 78 14.13 30.63 3.53
C LEU A 78 13.52 29.32 4.08
N PHE A 79 12.20 29.22 4.09
CA PHE A 79 11.41 28.09 4.61
C PHE A 79 10.32 27.66 3.59
N PRO A 80 10.69 26.87 2.56
CA PRO A 80 9.74 26.39 1.55
C PRO A 80 8.87 25.25 2.12
N CYS A 81 7.90 25.62 2.96
CA CYS A 81 7.03 24.70 3.69
C CYS A 81 5.65 24.49 3.02
N ASP A 82 5.40 25.15 1.89
CA ASP A 82 4.16 25.02 1.14
C ASP A 82 4.13 23.71 0.33
N PRO A 83 3.24 22.75 0.65
CA PRO A 83 3.14 21.49 -0.06
C PRO A 83 2.67 21.66 -1.52
N GLY A 84 1.98 22.76 -1.85
CA GLY A 84 1.53 23.06 -3.21
C GLY A 84 2.68 23.34 -4.17
N ASN A 85 3.82 23.80 -3.66
CA ASN A 85 5.01 24.12 -4.47
C ASN A 85 5.93 22.91 -4.68
N LEU A 86 5.60 21.74 -4.12
CA LEU A 86 6.37 20.52 -4.30
C LEU A 86 6.07 19.87 -5.66
N ASP A 87 7.14 19.52 -6.38
CA ASP A 87 7.07 18.55 -7.47
C ASP A 87 6.87 17.15 -6.87
N TRP A 88 5.60 16.76 -6.72
CA TRP A 88 5.19 15.50 -6.10
C TRP A 88 5.73 14.28 -6.84
N GLU A 89 5.90 14.35 -8.16
CA GLU A 89 6.45 13.25 -8.95
C GLU A 89 7.92 13.02 -8.58
N LYS A 90 8.75 14.08 -8.62
CA LYS A 90 10.15 13.98 -8.21
C LYS A 90 10.33 13.67 -6.72
N TYR A 91 9.41 14.14 -5.88
CA TYR A 91 9.43 13.80 -4.46
C TYR A 91 9.19 12.30 -4.25
N MET A 92 8.15 11.75 -4.88
CA MET A 92 7.83 10.33 -4.79
C MET A 92 8.94 9.45 -5.39
N GLU A 93 9.55 9.85 -6.50
CA GLU A 93 10.70 9.14 -7.07
C GLU A 93 11.85 9.03 -6.06
N ARG A 94 12.25 10.17 -5.47
CA ARG A 94 13.31 10.20 -4.45
C ARG A 94 12.94 9.40 -3.21
N LEU A 95 11.67 9.45 -2.80
CA LEU A 95 11.16 8.68 -1.67
C LEU A 95 11.30 7.17 -1.91
N VAL A 96 10.92 6.68 -3.10
CA VAL A 96 11.06 5.27 -3.47
C VAL A 96 12.52 4.82 -3.48
N ILE A 97 13.42 5.65 -4.01
CA ILE A 97 14.87 5.40 -3.97
C ILE A 97 15.36 5.33 -2.51
N GLY A 98 14.92 6.27 -1.67
CA GLY A 98 15.25 6.31 -0.25
C GLY A 98 14.80 5.05 0.48
N TYR A 99 13.54 4.61 0.27
CA TYR A 99 13.07 3.34 0.86
C TYR A 99 13.92 2.16 0.41
N ARG A 100 14.25 2.08 -0.87
CA ARG A 100 15.11 1.00 -1.40
C ARG A 100 16.44 0.94 -0.66
N LEU A 101 17.15 2.06 -0.57
CA LEU A 101 18.48 2.14 0.01
C LEU A 101 18.49 1.99 1.53
N TYR A 102 17.57 2.66 2.23
CA TYR A 102 17.66 2.81 3.67
C TYR A 102 16.75 1.86 4.45
N LEU A 103 15.54 1.59 3.96
CA LEU A 103 14.61 0.68 4.61
C LEU A 103 14.87 -0.76 4.20
N TYR A 104 14.97 -1.02 2.89
CA TYR A 104 15.16 -2.37 2.36
C TYR A 104 16.63 -2.77 2.24
N LYS A 105 17.57 -1.84 2.40
CA LYS A 105 19.02 -2.07 2.25
C LYS A 105 19.37 -2.70 0.89
N ASP A 106 18.62 -2.35 -0.15
CA ASP A 106 18.78 -2.86 -1.51
C ASP A 106 19.53 -1.81 -2.37
N PRO A 107 20.78 -2.08 -2.81
CA PRO A 107 21.57 -1.12 -3.56
C PRO A 107 20.97 -0.81 -4.95
N LEU A 108 21.42 0.28 -5.58
CA LEU A 108 20.91 0.69 -6.90
C LEU A 108 21.37 -0.25 -8.02
N ASP A 109 22.46 -0.98 -7.83
CA ASP A 109 23.03 -1.90 -8.83
C ASP A 109 22.07 -3.06 -9.19
N THR A 110 21.10 -3.35 -8.32
CA THR A 110 20.08 -4.37 -8.55
C THR A 110 18.88 -3.85 -9.37
N LEU A 111 18.81 -2.53 -9.65
CA LEU A 111 17.73 -1.92 -10.44
C LEU A 111 17.55 -2.53 -11.84
N PRO A 112 18.61 -2.82 -12.63
CA PRO A 112 18.45 -3.45 -13.93
C PRO A 112 17.75 -4.81 -13.83
N GLN A 113 18.10 -5.60 -12.81
CA GLN A 113 17.48 -6.90 -12.54
C GLN A 113 16.01 -6.74 -12.11
N ALA A 114 15.72 -5.78 -11.24
CA ALA A 114 14.36 -5.46 -10.83
C ALA A 114 13.48 -5.01 -12.02
N ARG A 115 14.02 -4.17 -12.92
CA ARG A 115 13.33 -3.75 -14.16
C ARG A 115 13.07 -4.92 -15.10
N LYS A 116 14.02 -5.85 -15.23
CA LYS A 116 13.83 -7.07 -16.03
C LYS A 116 12.74 -7.97 -15.45
N ARG A 117 12.64 -8.07 -14.12
CA ARG A 117 11.59 -8.83 -13.43
C ARG A 117 10.21 -8.19 -13.58
N LEU A 118 10.12 -6.86 -13.58
CA LEU A 118 8.85 -6.14 -13.75
C LEU A 118 8.27 -6.32 -15.17
N ARG A 119 9.12 -6.50 -16.18
CA ARG A 119 8.71 -6.70 -17.58
C ARG A 119 8.36 -8.15 -17.92
N ARG A 120 8.48 -9.08 -16.96
CA ARG A 120 8.05 -10.48 -17.10
C ARG A 120 6.64 -10.63 -16.54
#